data_AF-A0A353CC30-F1
#
_entry.id   AF-A0A353CC30-F1
#
_cell.length_a   1.000
_cell.length_b   1.000
_cell.length_c   1.000
_cell.angle_alpha   90.00
_cell.angle_beta   90.00
_cell.angle_gamma   90.00
#
_symmetry.space_group_name_H-M   'P 1'
#
loop_
_entity.id
_entity.type
_entity.pdbx_description
1 polymer ?
#
loop_
_entity_poly.entity_id
_entity_poly.type
_entity_poly.pdbx_seq_one_letter_code
_entity_poly.pdbx_strand_id
1 'polypeptide(L)'
;MKVHLSKLYFKLVESDLMDRAAQVAFYFSFALFPLLFFLVSLFGLILVSTEALKGELYDYLYRIMPSSAFELVRRTVDEIVASSSPGKLTLGLAITLWSASAGIDSLRSALNSVYGLTETRSWWKTKLLSLTITLISIILIAAVLLIVFYGWQLVQATLATVGLEVTSPLVLVSIQWISIFLVMLLACEVIYNLVPDFKSFRWLWITPGSIVAIALWIIFTGGFRLYLEYFNAYNRTYGSLGAVIILMLWLYLTAVAVLLGGSINAVYAENLDEAESRNRANAADA
;
A
#
# COMPACT_ATOMS: atom_id res chain seq x y z
N MET A 1 -1.68 -27.22 -17.78
CA MET A 1 -1.72 -26.96 -16.32
C MET A 1 -0.45 -27.37 -15.58
N LYS A 2 0.02 -28.63 -15.65
CA LYS A 2 1.25 -29.08 -14.94
C LYS A 2 2.51 -28.27 -15.30
N VAL A 3 2.71 -27.93 -16.58
CA VAL A 3 3.86 -27.13 -17.04
C VAL A 3 3.84 -25.69 -16.47
N HIS A 4 2.67 -25.10 -16.30
CA HIS A 4 2.54 -23.73 -15.78
C HIS A 4 2.85 -23.65 -14.29
N LEU A 5 2.40 -24.64 -13.51
CA LEU A 5 2.70 -24.74 -12.08
C LEU A 5 4.18 -25.02 -11.82
N SER A 6 4.82 -25.81 -12.69
CA SER A 6 6.27 -26.05 -12.64
C SER A 6 7.07 -24.77 -12.90
N LYS A 7 6.73 -23.99 -13.94
CA LYS A 7 7.39 -22.70 -14.24
C LYS A 7 7.21 -21.71 -13.08
N LEU A 8 6.01 -21.65 -12.49
CA LEU A 8 5.72 -20.78 -11.34
C LEU A 8 6.54 -21.18 -10.12
N TYR A 9 6.58 -22.47 -9.77
CA TYR A 9 7.38 -22.96 -8.65
C TYR A 9 8.87 -22.66 -8.82
N PHE A 10 9.39 -22.89 -10.02
CA PHE A 10 10.79 -22.60 -10.33
C PHE A 10 11.11 -21.12 -10.17
N LYS A 11 10.26 -20.23 -10.70
CA LYS A 11 10.40 -18.78 -10.55
C LYS A 11 10.30 -18.33 -9.09
N LEU A 12 9.45 -18.98 -8.27
CA LEU A 12 9.35 -18.69 -6.84
C LEU A 12 10.66 -18.98 -6.10
N VAL A 13 11.29 -20.11 -6.42
CA VAL A 13 12.55 -20.54 -5.81
C VAL A 13 13.72 -19.71 -6.33
N GLU A 14 13.82 -19.52 -7.65
CA GLU A 14 14.95 -18.78 -8.25
C GLU A 14 14.95 -17.28 -7.93
N SER A 15 13.79 -16.69 -7.68
CA SER A 15 13.71 -15.25 -7.37
C SER A 15 13.89 -14.94 -5.89
N ASP A 16 14.11 -15.94 -5.02
CA ASP A 16 14.12 -15.79 -3.57
C ASP A 16 12.93 -14.96 -3.06
N LEU A 17 11.73 -15.22 -3.62
CA LEU A 17 10.57 -14.34 -3.47
C LEU A 17 10.23 -14.04 -2.01
N MET A 18 10.37 -15.05 -1.15
CA MET A 18 10.10 -14.91 0.28
C MET A 18 11.13 -13.98 0.96
N ASP A 19 12.41 -14.11 0.64
CA ASP A 19 13.46 -13.27 1.22
C ASP A 19 13.31 -11.82 0.74
N ARG A 20 12.96 -11.65 -0.54
CA ARG A 20 12.69 -10.33 -1.12
C ARG A 20 11.43 -9.70 -0.55
N ALA A 21 10.37 -10.48 -0.30
CA ALA A 21 9.19 -9.98 0.41
C ALA A 21 9.54 -9.50 1.82
N ALA A 22 10.42 -10.20 2.54
CA ALA A 22 10.92 -9.77 3.85
C ALA A 22 11.72 -8.47 3.75
N GLN A 23 12.56 -8.32 2.73
CA GLN A 23 13.29 -7.08 2.46
C GLN A 23 12.34 -5.91 2.20
N VAL A 24 11.32 -6.10 1.35
CA VAL A 24 10.29 -5.09 1.04
C VAL A 24 9.56 -4.67 2.31
N ALA A 25 9.12 -5.64 3.11
CA ALA A 25 8.44 -5.38 4.37
C ALA A 25 9.32 -4.62 5.37
N PHE A 26 10.61 -4.96 5.46
CA PHE A 26 11.56 -4.25 6.32
C PHE A 26 11.68 -2.77 5.94
N TYR A 27 11.90 -2.45 4.66
CA TYR A 27 12.03 -1.06 4.22
C TYR A 27 10.72 -0.26 4.39
N PHE A 28 9.56 -0.85 4.11
CA PHE A 28 8.28 -0.19 4.39
C PHE A 28 8.03 0.01 5.89
N SER A 29 8.43 -0.95 6.73
CA SER A 29 8.32 -0.81 8.18
C SER A 29 9.22 0.32 8.69
N PHE A 30 10.42 0.46 8.13
CA PHE A 30 11.34 1.53 8.50
C PHE A 30 10.80 2.91 8.10
N ALA A 31 10.05 3.01 6.99
CA ALA A 31 9.40 4.25 6.57
C ALA A 31 8.29 4.74 7.54
N LEU A 32 7.82 3.89 8.45
CA LEU A 32 6.81 4.27 9.44
C LEU A 32 7.34 5.25 10.48
N PHE A 33 8.61 5.13 10.89
CA PHE A 33 9.14 6.02 11.93
C PHE A 33 9.18 7.48 11.47
N PRO A 34 9.74 7.81 10.28
CA PRO A 34 9.63 9.15 9.72
C PRO A 34 8.18 9.59 9.48
N LEU A 35 7.32 8.68 9.00
CA LEU A 35 5.91 8.98 8.78
C LEU A 35 5.22 9.41 10.08
N LEU A 36 5.43 8.70 11.18
CA LEU A 36 4.88 9.06 12.49
C LEU A 36 5.40 10.43 12.93
N PHE A 37 6.69 10.71 12.75
CA PHE A 37 7.25 12.03 13.06
C PHE A 37 6.61 13.15 12.22
N PHE A 38 6.40 12.91 10.93
CA PHE A 38 5.70 13.83 10.03
C PHE A 38 4.25 14.06 10.49
N LEU A 39 3.51 12.99 10.79
CA LEU A 39 2.12 13.07 11.23
C LEU A 39 1.97 13.81 12.56
N VAL A 40 2.86 13.57 13.52
CA VAL A 40 2.88 14.29 14.81
C VAL A 40 3.15 15.78 14.59
N SER A 41 4.12 16.11 13.73
CA SER A 41 4.44 17.51 13.39
C SER A 41 3.28 18.21 12.66
N LEU A 42 2.62 17.49 11.75
CA LEU A 42 1.44 17.97 11.01
C LEU A 42 0.28 18.23 11.98
N PHE A 43 0.00 17.27 12.87
CA PHE A 43 -1.04 17.39 13.87
C PHE A 43 -0.81 18.60 14.78
N GLY A 44 0.41 18.78 15.29
CA GLY A 44 0.75 19.94 16.10
C GLY A 44 0.55 21.25 15.35
N LEU A 45 0.95 21.36 14.08
CA LEU A 45 0.75 22.57 13.29
C LEU A 45 -0.73 22.88 12.98
N ILE A 46 -1.55 21.85 12.73
CA ILE A 46 -3.00 22.03 12.56
C ILE A 46 -3.59 22.63 13.86
N LEU A 47 -3.21 22.10 15.02
CA LEU A 47 -3.69 22.60 16.31
C LEU A 47 -3.17 24.02 16.64
N VAL A 48 -1.95 24.38 16.24
CA VAL A 48 -1.45 25.77 16.32
C VAL A 48 -2.31 26.70 15.46
N SER A 49 -2.70 26.25 14.27
CA SER A 49 -3.40 27.08 13.29
C SER A 49 -4.89 27.23 13.58
N THR A 50 -5.46 26.40 14.45
CA THR A 50 -6.91 26.36 14.71
C THR A 50 -7.18 26.15 16.21
N GLU A 51 -7.04 27.23 16.99
CA GLU A 51 -7.31 27.22 18.44
C GLU A 51 -8.71 26.69 18.78
N ALA A 52 -9.71 26.95 17.94
CA ALA A 52 -11.06 26.40 18.10
C ALA A 52 -11.06 24.85 18.07
N LEU A 53 -10.31 24.25 17.15
CA LEU A 53 -10.22 22.78 16.99
C LEU A 53 -9.46 22.14 18.16
N LYS A 54 -8.44 22.84 18.68
CA LYS A 54 -7.72 22.44 19.90
C LYS A 54 -8.65 22.48 21.12
N GLY A 55 -9.46 23.53 21.26
CA GLY A 55 -10.47 23.65 22.30
C GLY A 55 -11.53 22.54 22.24
N GLU A 56 -12.11 22.29 21.07
CA GLU A 56 -13.09 21.21 20.85
C GLU A 56 -12.51 19.83 21.19
N LEU A 57 -11.27 19.57 20.79
CA LEU A 57 -10.58 18.33 21.14
C LEU A 57 -10.44 18.18 22.66
N TYR A 58 -10.00 19.21 23.37
CA TYR A 58 -9.83 19.16 24.82
C TYR A 58 -11.17 19.00 25.55
N ASP A 59 -12.21 19.71 25.12
CA ASP A 59 -13.56 19.56 25.66
C ASP A 59 -14.11 18.14 25.47
N TYR A 60 -13.89 17.55 24.30
CA TYR A 60 -14.28 16.17 24.04
C TYR A 60 -13.52 15.19 24.93
N LEU A 61 -12.19 15.31 25.01
CA LEU A 61 -11.34 14.43 25.83
C LEU A 61 -11.69 14.53 27.33
N TYR A 62 -11.96 15.74 27.82
CA TYR A 62 -12.34 15.96 29.22
C TYR A 62 -13.66 15.26 29.59
N ARG A 63 -14.60 15.15 28.65
CA ARG A 63 -15.90 14.50 28.88
C ARG A 63 -15.83 12.97 28.92
N ILE A 64 -14.86 12.37 28.23
CA ILE A 64 -14.77 10.91 28.08
C ILE A 64 -13.69 10.25 28.94
N MET A 65 -12.80 11.04 29.56
CA MET A 65 -11.66 10.54 30.33
C MET A 65 -11.72 10.95 31.81
N PRO A 66 -11.17 10.12 32.73
CA PRO A 66 -10.85 10.56 34.08
C PRO A 66 -9.84 11.72 34.07
N SER A 67 -9.92 12.61 35.07
CA SER A 67 -9.11 13.83 35.13
C SER A 67 -7.60 13.59 35.05
N SER A 68 -7.09 12.53 35.68
CA SER A 68 -5.67 12.15 35.63
C SER A 68 -5.21 11.72 34.24
N ALA A 69 -6.05 11.00 33.49
CA ALA A 69 -5.76 10.60 32.12
C ALA A 69 -5.84 11.80 31.16
N PHE A 70 -6.83 12.68 31.36
CA PHE A 70 -6.95 13.93 30.60
C PHE A 70 -5.70 14.82 30.74
N GLU A 71 -5.23 15.05 31.97
CA GLU A 71 -4.05 15.90 32.19
C GLU A 71 -2.78 15.31 31.56
N LEU A 72 -2.63 13.99 31.54
CA LEU A 72 -1.52 13.34 30.83
C LEU A 72 -1.60 13.59 29.32
N VAL A 73 -2.76 13.34 28.70
CA VAL A 73 -2.97 13.55 27.26
C VAL A 73 -2.80 15.01 26.88
N ARG A 74 -3.38 15.94 27.66
CA ARG A 74 -3.25 17.38 27.46
C ARG A 74 -1.80 17.82 27.44
N ARG A 75 -0.98 17.40 28.42
CA ARG A 75 0.45 17.72 28.46
C ARG A 75 1.17 17.22 27.21
N THR A 76 0.93 15.97 26.80
CA THR A 76 1.52 15.41 25.59
C THR A 76 1.13 16.19 24.34
N VAL A 77 -0.15 16.58 24.20
CA VAL A 77 -0.59 17.39 23.06
C VAL A 77 0.05 18.78 23.08
N ASP A 78 0.10 19.44 24.24
CA ASP A 78 0.74 20.76 24.39
C ASP A 78 2.25 20.68 24.07
N GLU A 79 2.96 19.62 24.46
CA GLU A 79 4.35 19.36 24.09
C GLU A 79 4.54 19.15 22.58
N ILE A 80 3.64 18.41 21.92
CA ILE A 80 3.65 18.21 20.46
C ILE A 80 3.44 19.56 19.75
N VAL A 81 2.46 20.35 20.19
CA VAL A 81 2.14 21.67 19.64
C VAL A 81 3.32 22.63 19.82
N ALA A 82 3.87 22.73 21.03
CA ALA A 82 4.99 23.61 21.34
C ALA A 82 6.28 23.24 20.59
N SER A 83 6.47 21.94 20.31
CA SER A 83 7.62 21.46 19.56
C SER A 83 7.42 21.49 18.05
N SER A 84 6.22 21.77 17.54
CA SER A 84 5.92 21.77 16.10
C SER A 84 6.37 23.06 15.42
N SER A 85 6.98 22.95 14.24
CA SER A 85 7.34 24.10 13.41
C SER A 85 7.24 23.78 11.92
N PRO A 86 6.99 24.78 11.05
CA PRO A 86 6.95 24.56 9.60
C PRO A 86 8.23 23.92 9.05
N GLY A 87 9.40 24.27 9.61
CA GLY A 87 10.69 23.67 9.25
C GLY A 87 10.76 22.18 9.59
N LYS A 88 10.26 21.76 10.77
CA LYS A 88 10.19 20.35 11.17
C LYS A 88 9.21 19.56 10.30
N LEU A 89 8.09 20.17 9.90
CA LEU A 89 7.14 19.54 8.98
C LEU A 89 7.77 19.25 7.63
N THR A 90 8.41 20.25 7.01
CA THR A 90 9.06 20.09 5.70
C THR A 90 10.19 19.07 5.74
N LEU A 91 11.03 19.10 6.78
CA LEU A 91 12.08 18.09 6.98
C LEU A 91 11.48 16.69 7.21
N GLY A 92 10.45 16.58 8.05
CA GLY A 92 9.74 15.33 8.31
C GLY A 92 9.13 14.74 7.03
N LEU A 93 8.51 15.57 6.20
CA LEU A 93 7.96 15.17 4.90
C LEU A 93 9.07 14.68 3.97
N ALA A 94 10.17 15.40 3.86
CA ALA A 94 11.29 15.02 3.00
C ALA A 94 11.90 13.67 3.42
N ILE A 95 12.14 13.48 4.72
CA ILE A 95 12.68 12.21 5.26
C ILE A 95 11.66 11.08 5.07
N THR A 96 10.36 11.35 5.24
CA THR A 96 9.29 10.36 5.04
C THR A 96 9.22 9.91 3.59
N LEU A 97 9.18 10.84 2.63
CA LEU A 97 9.16 10.51 1.21
C LEU A 97 10.44 9.78 0.77
N TRP A 98 11.59 10.21 1.28
CA TRP A 98 12.85 9.53 1.02
C TRP A 98 12.86 8.08 1.55
N SER A 99 12.35 7.87 2.77
CA SER A 99 12.31 6.55 3.40
C SER A 99 11.27 5.64 2.75
N ALA A 100 10.07 6.16 2.45
CA ALA A 100 9.03 5.42 1.76
C ALA A 100 9.46 5.00 0.34
N SER A 101 10.17 5.87 -0.38
CA SER A 101 10.73 5.52 -1.69
C SER A 101 11.79 4.42 -1.63
N ALA A 102 12.46 4.21 -0.49
CA ALA A 102 13.34 3.04 -0.32
C ALA A 102 12.55 1.72 -0.28
N GLY A 103 11.31 1.73 0.24
CA GLY A 103 10.38 0.59 0.13
C GLY A 103 10.02 0.29 -1.32
N ILE A 104 9.75 1.33 -2.12
CA ILE A 104 9.54 1.17 -3.58
C ILE A 104 10.81 0.71 -4.30
N ASP A 105 12.00 1.19 -3.92
CA ASP A 105 13.28 0.73 -4.47
C ASP A 105 13.48 -0.78 -4.23
N SER A 106 13.14 -1.26 -3.03
CA SER A 106 13.18 -2.69 -2.70
C SER A 106 12.14 -3.49 -3.48
N LEU A 107 10.90 -2.98 -3.59
CA LEU A 107 9.84 -3.61 -4.38
C LEU A 107 10.22 -3.70 -5.86
N ARG A 108 10.85 -2.65 -6.41
CA ARG A 108 11.38 -2.62 -7.77
C ARG A 108 12.43 -3.69 -7.99
N SER A 109 13.42 -3.76 -7.10
CA SER A 109 14.46 -4.79 -7.20
C SER A 109 13.85 -6.20 -7.12
N ALA A 110 12.82 -6.39 -6.27
CA ALA A 110 12.14 -7.66 -6.14
C ALA A 110 11.34 -8.03 -7.39
N LEU A 111 10.56 -7.10 -7.94
CA LEU A 111 9.82 -7.33 -9.17
C LEU A 111 10.76 -7.57 -10.34
N ASN A 112 11.82 -6.77 -10.51
CA ASN A 112 12.82 -7.03 -11.55
C ASN A 112 13.36 -8.46 -11.47
N SER A 113 13.68 -8.95 -10.27
CA SER A 113 14.11 -10.35 -10.08
C SER A 113 13.03 -11.35 -10.48
N VAL A 114 11.77 -11.12 -10.08
CA VAL A 114 10.63 -11.99 -10.42
C VAL A 114 10.36 -12.03 -11.93
N TYR A 115 10.55 -10.91 -12.62
CA TYR A 115 10.42 -10.81 -14.08
C TYR A 115 11.69 -11.22 -14.84
N GLY A 116 12.78 -11.57 -14.14
CA GLY A 116 14.06 -11.90 -14.78
C GLY A 116 14.74 -10.71 -15.48
N LEU A 117 14.45 -9.48 -15.02
CA LEU A 117 14.95 -8.24 -15.59
C LEU A 117 16.19 -7.74 -14.85
N THR A 118 17.17 -7.26 -15.60
CA THR A 118 18.30 -6.51 -15.07
C THR A 118 18.01 -5.02 -15.16
N GLU A 119 18.30 -4.27 -14.09
CA GLU A 119 18.05 -2.83 -14.05
C GLU A 119 19.07 -2.09 -14.92
N THR A 120 18.59 -1.42 -15.96
CA THR A 120 19.40 -0.63 -16.90
C THR A 120 19.33 0.86 -16.62
N ARG A 121 18.34 1.32 -15.84
CA ARG A 121 18.15 2.75 -15.54
C ARG A 121 19.19 3.23 -14.53
N SER A 122 19.68 4.45 -14.72
CA SER A 122 20.60 5.09 -13.78
C SER A 122 19.96 5.32 -12.41
N TRP A 123 20.78 5.43 -11.37
CA TRP A 123 20.31 5.61 -9.99
C TRP A 123 19.35 6.80 -9.81
N TRP A 124 19.62 7.94 -10.44
CA TRP A 124 18.73 9.10 -10.34
C TRP A 124 17.35 8.88 -10.99
N LYS A 125 17.29 8.14 -12.10
CA LYS A 125 16.02 7.79 -12.77
C LYS A 125 15.19 6.84 -11.92
N THR A 126 15.83 5.81 -11.37
CA THR A 126 15.15 4.87 -10.46
C THR A 126 14.69 5.56 -9.18
N LYS A 127 15.49 6.48 -8.63
CA LYS A 127 15.08 7.23 -7.44
C LYS A 127 13.89 8.16 -7.71
N LEU A 128 13.88 8.87 -8.84
CA LEU A 128 12.77 9.72 -9.24
C LEU A 128 11.49 8.89 -9.49
N LEU A 129 11.63 7.72 -10.11
CA LEU A 129 10.53 6.75 -10.26
C LEU A 129 9.99 6.34 -8.90
N SER A 130 10.85 5.92 -7.97
CA SER A 130 10.43 5.47 -6.64
C SER A 130 9.74 6.57 -5.84
N LEU A 131 10.19 7.82 -5.93
CA LEU A 131 9.50 8.97 -5.34
C LEU A 131 8.13 9.21 -6.00
N THR A 132 8.04 9.12 -7.32
CA THR A 132 6.79 9.30 -8.07
C THR A 132 5.76 8.24 -7.70
N ILE A 133 6.17 6.97 -7.67
CA ILE A 133 5.32 5.85 -7.28
C ILE A 133 4.93 5.95 -5.80
N THR A 134 5.80 6.46 -4.93
CA THR A 134 5.46 6.74 -3.53
C THR A 134 4.32 7.77 -3.45
N LEU A 135 4.41 8.88 -4.18
CA LEU A 135 3.37 9.91 -4.21
C LEU A 135 2.04 9.37 -4.77
N ILE A 136 2.10 8.62 -5.87
CA ILE A 136 0.91 7.95 -6.44
C ILE A 136 0.30 6.99 -5.41
N SER A 137 1.11 6.19 -4.72
CA SER A 137 0.65 5.25 -3.69
C SER A 137 -0.03 5.99 -2.53
N ILE A 138 0.50 7.13 -2.09
CA ILE A 138 -0.14 7.98 -1.07
C ILE A 138 -1.51 8.46 -1.53
N ILE A 139 -1.64 8.92 -2.79
CA ILE A 139 -2.91 9.37 -3.35
C ILE A 139 -3.92 8.22 -3.44
N LEU A 140 -3.49 7.04 -3.90
CA LEU A 140 -4.36 5.87 -4.00
C LEU A 140 -4.82 5.37 -2.63
N ILE A 141 -3.92 5.34 -1.63
CA ILE A 141 -4.27 5.01 -0.25
C ILE A 141 -5.27 6.02 0.30
N ALA A 142 -5.04 7.32 0.10
CA ALA A 142 -5.96 8.37 0.51
C ALA A 142 -7.34 8.22 -0.16
N ALA A 143 -7.38 7.86 -1.44
CA ALA A 143 -8.62 7.58 -2.16
C ALA A 143 -9.38 6.38 -1.56
N VAL A 144 -8.68 5.27 -1.24
CA VAL A 144 -9.29 4.12 -0.56
C VAL A 144 -9.85 4.53 0.79
N LEU A 145 -9.08 5.25 1.62
CA LEU A 145 -9.54 5.70 2.94
C LEU A 145 -10.77 6.61 2.82
N LEU A 146 -10.78 7.52 1.86
CA LEU A 146 -11.92 8.40 1.60
C LEU A 146 -13.16 7.62 1.16
N ILE A 147 -13.02 6.60 0.32
CA ILE A 147 -14.13 5.70 -0.06
C ILE A 147 -14.60 4.85 1.14
N VAL A 148 -13.69 4.38 2.00
CA VAL A 148 -14.05 3.59 3.18
C VAL A 148 -14.84 4.42 4.19
N PHE A 149 -14.38 5.64 4.50
CA PHE A 149 -15.02 6.48 5.53
C PHE A 149 -16.21 7.30 5.02
N TYR A 150 -16.20 7.71 3.75
CA TYR A 150 -17.18 8.64 3.18
C TYR A 150 -17.85 8.12 1.90
N GLY A 151 -17.64 6.85 1.52
CA GLY A 151 -18.12 6.30 0.25
C GLY A 151 -19.63 6.45 0.04
N TRP A 152 -20.43 6.17 1.07
CA TRP A 152 -21.88 6.30 0.97
C TRP A 152 -22.33 7.74 0.74
N GLN A 153 -21.75 8.68 1.50
CA GLN A 153 -22.06 10.11 1.39
C GLN A 153 -21.65 10.64 0.02
N LEU A 154 -20.49 10.23 -0.49
CA LEU A 154 -19.99 10.63 -1.82
C LEU A 154 -20.88 10.10 -2.94
N VAL A 155 -21.28 8.83 -2.87
CA VAL A 155 -22.17 8.22 -3.87
C VAL A 155 -23.54 8.91 -3.85
N GLN A 156 -24.13 9.13 -2.68
CA GLN A 156 -25.42 9.84 -2.57
C GLN A 156 -25.33 11.28 -3.09
N ALA A 157 -24.29 12.02 -2.70
CA ALA A 157 -24.07 13.39 -3.15
C ALA A 157 -23.90 13.45 -4.68
N THR A 158 -23.17 12.50 -5.27
CA THR A 158 -22.93 12.45 -6.71
C THR A 158 -24.21 12.11 -7.47
N LEU A 159 -24.97 11.10 -7.04
CA LEU A 159 -26.20 10.68 -7.71
C LEU A 159 -27.31 11.72 -7.60
N ALA A 160 -27.39 12.44 -6.47
CA ALA A 160 -28.32 13.54 -6.29
C ALA A 160 -28.12 14.66 -7.33
N THR A 161 -26.89 14.92 -7.80
CA THR A 161 -26.64 15.93 -8.85
C THR A 161 -27.25 15.57 -10.20
N VAL A 162 -27.51 14.28 -10.45
CA VAL A 162 -28.10 13.75 -11.70
C VAL A 162 -29.58 13.37 -11.51
N GLY A 163 -30.17 13.69 -10.35
CA GLY A 163 -31.58 13.40 -10.04
C GLY A 163 -31.86 11.92 -9.73
N LEU A 164 -30.84 11.11 -9.43
CA LEU A 164 -30.99 9.72 -9.04
C LEU A 164 -30.90 9.58 -7.51
N GLU A 165 -31.96 9.08 -6.89
CA GLU A 165 -31.96 8.76 -5.47
C GLU A 165 -31.78 7.25 -5.28
N VAL A 166 -30.58 6.85 -4.87
CA VAL A 166 -30.29 5.45 -4.49
C VAL A 166 -30.25 5.37 -2.98
N THR A 167 -31.33 4.88 -2.39
CA THR A 167 -31.46 4.67 -0.94
C THR A 167 -31.19 3.22 -0.51
N SER A 168 -31.13 2.29 -1.47
CA SER A 168 -30.88 0.88 -1.17
C SER A 168 -29.48 0.67 -0.57
N PRO A 169 -29.37 0.22 0.69
CA PRO A 169 -28.07 0.02 1.34
C PRO A 169 -27.20 -0.98 0.61
N LEU A 170 -27.80 -2.02 0.02
CA LEU A 170 -27.08 -3.05 -0.72
C LEU A 170 -26.40 -2.48 -1.96
N VAL A 171 -27.06 -1.57 -2.69
CA VAL A 171 -26.49 -0.93 -3.88
C VAL A 171 -25.35 -0.01 -3.49
N LEU A 172 -25.51 0.81 -2.45
CA LEU A 172 -24.47 1.72 -1.96
C LEU A 172 -23.23 0.97 -1.48
N VAL A 173 -23.42 -0.11 -0.70
CA VAL A 173 -22.33 -0.98 -0.25
C VAL A 173 -21.63 -1.64 -1.45
N SER A 174 -22.41 -2.14 -2.43
CA SER A 174 -21.84 -2.75 -3.64
C SER A 174 -20.98 -1.77 -4.43
N ILE A 175 -21.46 -0.54 -4.65
CA ILE A 175 -20.69 0.52 -5.34
C ILE A 175 -19.40 0.81 -4.57
N GLN A 176 -19.47 0.97 -3.25
CA GLN A 176 -18.30 1.24 -2.42
C GLN A 176 -17.22 0.15 -2.56
N TRP A 177 -17.58 -1.13 -2.43
CA TRP A 177 -16.62 -2.23 -2.55
C TRP A 177 -16.09 -2.40 -3.96
N ILE A 178 -16.91 -2.17 -5.00
CA ILE A 178 -16.45 -2.15 -6.39
C ILE A 178 -15.45 -1.02 -6.60
N SER A 179 -15.71 0.19 -6.09
CA SER A 179 -14.77 1.31 -6.18
C SER A 179 -13.45 1.00 -5.47
N ILE A 180 -13.48 0.41 -4.26
CA ILE A 180 -12.26 -0.01 -3.56
C ILE A 180 -11.49 -1.03 -4.41
N PHE A 181 -12.17 -2.04 -4.94
CA PHE A 181 -11.54 -3.05 -5.78
C PHE A 181 -10.88 -2.45 -7.03
N LEU A 182 -11.55 -1.50 -7.71
CA LEU A 182 -10.99 -0.81 -8.87
C LEU A 182 -9.75 0.01 -8.52
N VAL A 183 -9.74 0.69 -7.37
CA VAL A 183 -8.56 1.45 -6.91
C VAL A 183 -7.41 0.51 -6.54
N MET A 184 -7.70 -0.64 -5.90
CA MET A 184 -6.68 -1.67 -5.63
C MET A 184 -6.11 -2.26 -6.92
N LEU A 185 -6.97 -2.52 -7.91
CA LEU A 185 -6.56 -3.00 -9.23
C LEU A 185 -5.66 -1.98 -9.92
N LEU A 186 -6.05 -0.71 -9.93
CA LEU A 186 -5.20 0.38 -10.43
C LEU A 186 -3.86 0.45 -9.69
N ALA A 187 -3.83 0.28 -8.37
CA ALA A 187 -2.58 0.27 -7.60
C ALA A 187 -1.65 -0.88 -8.03
N CYS A 188 -2.20 -2.09 -8.21
CA CYS A 188 -1.44 -3.23 -8.73
C CYS A 188 -0.92 -2.95 -10.15
N GLU A 189 -1.73 -2.39 -11.03
CA GLU A 189 -1.29 -2.11 -12.41
C GLU A 189 -0.24 -0.99 -12.48
N VAL A 190 -0.38 0.07 -11.67
CA VAL A 190 0.68 1.08 -11.50
C VAL A 190 2.00 0.41 -11.10
N ILE A 191 1.95 -0.51 -10.13
CA ILE A 191 3.13 -1.24 -9.68
C ILE A 191 3.68 -2.13 -10.81
N TYR A 192 2.85 -2.99 -11.41
CA TYR A 192 3.33 -3.98 -12.39
C TYR A 192 3.75 -3.39 -13.72
N ASN A 193 3.18 -2.26 -14.15
CA ASN A 193 3.52 -1.67 -15.46
C ASN A 193 4.62 -0.61 -15.37
N LEU A 194 4.73 0.14 -14.27
CA LEU A 194 5.68 1.27 -14.16
C LEU A 194 6.95 0.95 -13.36
N VAL A 195 6.88 0.01 -12.42
CA VAL A 195 8.01 -0.25 -11.52
C VAL A 195 9.11 -1.09 -12.20
N PRO A 196 8.81 -2.25 -12.83
CA PRO A 196 9.82 -3.08 -13.47
C PRO A 196 10.51 -2.37 -14.65
N ASP A 197 11.77 -2.74 -14.95
CA ASP A 197 12.53 -2.18 -16.07
C ASP A 197 12.27 -2.93 -17.39
N PHE A 198 11.04 -2.86 -17.89
CA PHE A 198 10.72 -3.44 -19.20
C PHE A 198 11.37 -2.63 -20.33
N LYS A 199 11.97 -3.33 -21.30
CA LYS A 199 12.58 -2.69 -22.50
C LYS A 199 11.56 -1.92 -23.34
N SER A 200 10.31 -2.38 -23.37
CA SER A 200 9.19 -1.72 -24.05
C SER A 200 8.05 -1.52 -23.06
N PHE A 201 7.67 -0.26 -22.85
CA PHE A 201 6.53 0.07 -21.99
C PHE A 201 5.22 -0.30 -22.71
N ARG A 202 4.40 -1.11 -22.04
CA ARG A 202 3.03 -1.44 -22.47
C ARG A 202 2.13 -1.37 -21.25
N TRP A 203 1.12 -0.49 -21.28
CA TRP A 203 0.16 -0.40 -20.20
C TRP A 203 -0.93 -1.44 -20.34
N LEU A 204 -1.05 -2.33 -19.35
CA LEU A 204 -2.14 -3.29 -19.21
C LEU A 204 -3.08 -2.82 -18.11
N TRP A 205 -4.37 -2.69 -18.45
CA TRP A 205 -5.39 -2.22 -17.50
C TRP A 205 -5.84 -3.30 -16.51
N ILE A 206 -5.73 -4.57 -16.88
CA ILE A 206 -6.12 -5.71 -16.05
C ILE A 206 -5.16 -6.85 -16.37
N THR A 207 -4.46 -7.33 -15.36
CA THR A 207 -3.56 -8.48 -15.46
C THR A 207 -4.05 -9.64 -14.60
N PRO A 208 -3.84 -10.92 -15.00
CA PRO A 208 -4.20 -12.06 -14.16
C PRO A 208 -3.54 -12.01 -12.78
N GLY A 209 -2.30 -11.50 -12.72
CA GLY A 209 -1.54 -11.32 -11.50
C GLY A 209 -2.12 -10.29 -10.55
N SER A 210 -2.72 -9.19 -11.02
CA SER A 210 -3.35 -8.21 -10.12
C SER A 210 -4.59 -8.77 -9.44
N ILE A 211 -5.42 -9.52 -10.17
CA ILE A 211 -6.58 -10.23 -9.59
C ILE A 211 -6.12 -11.21 -8.52
N VAL A 212 -5.08 -12.01 -8.81
CA VAL A 212 -4.56 -12.99 -7.84
C VAL A 212 -3.89 -12.30 -6.65
N ALA A 213 -3.13 -11.23 -6.85
CA ALA A 213 -2.53 -10.46 -5.77
C ALA A 213 -3.59 -9.90 -4.83
N ILE A 214 -4.66 -9.31 -5.36
CA ILE A 214 -5.77 -8.80 -4.54
C ILE A 214 -6.47 -9.94 -3.80
N ALA A 215 -6.76 -11.05 -4.47
CA ALA A 215 -7.38 -12.22 -3.84
C ALA A 215 -6.52 -12.78 -2.69
N LEU A 216 -5.21 -12.95 -2.92
CA LEU A 216 -4.26 -13.38 -1.89
C LEU A 216 -4.15 -12.38 -0.76
N TRP A 217 -4.14 -11.08 -1.05
CA TRP A 217 -4.09 -10.04 -0.04
C TRP A 217 -5.32 -10.06 0.88
N ILE A 218 -6.52 -10.28 0.32
CA ILE A 218 -7.76 -10.44 1.09
C ILE A 218 -7.67 -11.71 1.96
N ILE A 219 -7.24 -12.84 1.38
CA ILE A 219 -7.08 -14.11 2.10
C ILE A 219 -6.08 -13.95 3.24
N PHE A 220 -4.93 -13.35 3.00
CA PHE A 220 -3.90 -13.14 4.00
C PHE A 220 -4.36 -12.16 5.08
N THR A 221 -5.02 -11.05 4.72
CA THR A 221 -5.52 -10.09 5.71
C THR A 221 -6.62 -10.72 6.57
N GLY A 222 -7.54 -11.49 5.98
CA GLY A 222 -8.56 -12.24 6.71
C GLY A 222 -7.98 -13.33 7.61
N GLY A 223 -7.05 -14.13 7.09
CA GLY A 223 -6.34 -15.15 7.86
C GLY A 223 -5.49 -14.57 8.98
N PHE A 224 -4.84 -13.43 8.74
CA PHE A 224 -4.06 -12.71 9.73
C PHE A 224 -4.94 -12.18 10.87
N ARG A 225 -6.13 -11.65 10.54
CA ARG A 225 -7.12 -11.26 11.55
C ARG A 225 -7.51 -12.45 12.44
N LEU A 226 -7.82 -13.61 11.85
CA LEU A 226 -8.14 -14.82 12.62
C LEU A 226 -6.97 -15.25 13.49
N TYR A 227 -5.74 -15.24 12.97
CA TYR A 227 -4.53 -15.54 13.73
C TYR A 227 -4.42 -14.67 14.99
N LEU A 228 -4.59 -13.35 14.87
CA LEU A 228 -4.51 -12.46 16.04
C LEU A 228 -5.63 -12.71 17.05
N GLU A 229 -6.82 -13.09 16.60
CA GLU A 229 -7.97 -13.38 17.46
C GLU A 229 -7.72 -14.62 18.34
N TYR A 230 -7.19 -15.70 17.75
CA TYR A 230 -6.86 -16.93 18.49
C TYR A 230 -5.59 -16.80 19.35
N PHE A 231 -4.60 -16.03 18.91
CA PHE A 231 -3.31 -15.87 19.60
C PHE A 231 -3.18 -14.55 20.39
N ASN A 232 -4.28 -14.10 21.00
CA ASN A 232 -4.43 -12.87 21.80
C ASN A 232 -3.45 -12.72 23.00
N ALA A 233 -2.54 -13.67 23.22
CA ALA A 233 -1.46 -13.56 24.21
C ALA A 233 -0.29 -12.68 23.73
N TYR A 234 -0.14 -12.42 22.43
CA TYR A 234 1.00 -11.64 21.90
C TYR A 234 1.13 -10.25 22.53
N ASN A 235 0.03 -9.52 22.66
CA ASN A 235 0.02 -8.20 23.29
C ASN A 235 0.35 -8.26 24.79
N ARG A 236 -0.01 -9.36 25.48
CA ARG A 236 0.26 -9.56 26.91
C ARG A 236 1.73 -9.88 27.19
N THR A 237 2.37 -10.62 26.29
CA THR A 237 3.77 -11.05 26.47
C THR A 237 4.78 -10.04 25.92
N TYR A 238 4.49 -9.42 24.78
CA TYR A 238 5.44 -8.55 24.05
C TYR A 238 5.09 -7.07 24.09
N GLY A 239 3.91 -6.67 24.59
CA GLY A 239 3.51 -5.26 24.71
C GLY A 239 3.64 -4.49 23.39
N SER A 240 4.31 -3.33 23.44
CA SER A 240 4.53 -2.47 22.26
C SER A 240 5.39 -3.11 21.16
N LEU A 241 6.30 -4.04 21.50
CA LEU A 241 7.09 -4.78 20.50
C LEU A 241 6.18 -5.71 19.69
N GLY A 242 5.10 -6.23 20.28
CA GLY A 242 4.11 -7.04 19.59
C GLY A 242 3.46 -6.31 18.41
N ALA A 243 3.12 -5.02 18.58
CA ALA A 243 2.53 -4.21 17.52
C ALA A 243 3.45 -4.06 16.30
N VAL A 244 4.76 -3.88 16.53
CA VAL A 244 5.76 -3.78 15.45
C VAL A 244 5.88 -5.12 14.71
N ILE A 245 5.96 -6.24 15.44
CA ILE A 245 6.04 -7.59 14.85
C ILE A 245 4.81 -7.89 14.00
N ILE A 246 3.62 -7.59 14.52
CA ILE A 246 2.34 -7.76 13.83
C ILE A 246 2.33 -6.96 12.52
N LEU A 247 2.75 -5.70 12.57
CA LEU A 247 2.78 -4.83 11.40
C LEU A 247 3.81 -5.31 10.36
N MET A 248 5.01 -5.69 10.79
CA MET A 248 6.03 -6.26 9.91
C MET A 248 5.54 -7.54 9.22
N LEU A 249 4.85 -8.41 9.95
CA LEU A 249 4.28 -9.64 9.40
C LEU A 249 3.15 -9.35 8.39
N TRP A 250 2.30 -8.37 8.68
CA TRP A 250 1.25 -7.95 7.75
C TRP A 250 1.83 -7.33 6.46
N LEU A 251 2.86 -6.50 6.58
CA LEU A 251 3.59 -5.94 5.43
C LEU A 251 4.31 -7.03 4.63
N TYR A 252 4.86 -8.04 5.30
CA TYR A 252 5.45 -9.21 4.68
C TYR A 252 4.44 -9.98 3.85
N LEU A 253 3.28 -10.33 4.42
CA LEU A 253 2.22 -11.02 3.68
C LEU A 253 1.69 -10.19 2.51
N THR A 254 1.61 -8.87 2.67
CA THR A 254 1.26 -7.95 1.59
C THR A 254 2.28 -7.99 0.45
N ALA A 255 3.57 -7.93 0.77
CA ALA A 255 4.64 -8.05 -0.22
C ALA A 255 4.62 -9.41 -0.92
N VAL A 256 4.37 -10.50 -0.19
CA VAL A 256 4.21 -11.85 -0.77
C VAL A 256 3.04 -11.87 -1.76
N ALA A 257 1.88 -11.33 -1.42
CA ALA A 257 0.72 -11.29 -2.32
C ALA A 257 1.03 -10.53 -3.63
N VAL A 258 1.68 -9.36 -3.52
CA VAL A 258 2.07 -8.54 -4.68
C VAL A 258 3.13 -9.24 -5.54
N LEU A 259 4.16 -9.82 -4.93
CA LEU A 259 5.22 -10.51 -5.70
C LEU A 259 4.69 -11.80 -6.34
N LEU A 260 3.78 -12.53 -5.68
CA LEU A 260 3.09 -13.68 -6.27
C LEU A 260 2.28 -13.28 -7.50
N GLY A 261 1.52 -12.19 -7.44
CA GLY A 261 0.84 -11.65 -8.61
C GLY A 261 1.81 -11.27 -9.73
N GLY A 262 2.94 -10.64 -9.38
CA GLY A 262 4.02 -10.33 -10.33
C GLY A 262 4.59 -11.58 -11.01
N SER A 263 4.77 -12.66 -10.27
CA SER A 263 5.28 -13.93 -10.83
C SER A 263 4.32 -14.57 -11.84
N ILE A 264 3.02 -14.47 -11.58
CA ILE A 264 1.97 -14.93 -12.51
C ILE A 264 1.99 -14.07 -13.77
N ASN A 265 2.10 -12.75 -13.63
CA ASN A 265 2.23 -11.84 -14.76
C ASN A 265 3.48 -12.12 -15.59
N ALA A 266 4.60 -12.46 -14.94
CA ALA A 266 5.83 -12.78 -15.63
C ALA A 266 5.71 -14.06 -16.47
N VAL A 267 5.07 -15.11 -15.92
CA VAL A 267 4.77 -16.34 -16.69
C VAL A 267 3.80 -16.06 -17.84
N TYR A 268 2.81 -15.20 -17.62
CA TYR A 268 1.87 -14.80 -18.66
C TYR A 268 2.55 -14.06 -19.82
N ALA A 269 3.45 -13.12 -19.51
CA ALA A 269 4.22 -12.38 -20.51
C ALA A 269 5.12 -13.29 -21.37
N GLU A 270 5.86 -14.21 -20.74
CA GLU A 270 6.72 -15.18 -21.47
C GLU A 270 5.92 -16.03 -22.46
N ASN A 271 4.73 -16.49 -22.05
CA ASN A 271 3.89 -17.31 -22.92
C ASN A 271 3.37 -16.52 -24.14
N LEU A 272 3.11 -15.21 -23.99
CA LEU A 272 2.72 -14.35 -25.10
C LEU A 272 3.88 -14.16 -26.08
N ASP A 273 5.09 -13.91 -25.58
CA ASP A 273 6.29 -13.75 -26.42
C ASP A 273 6.64 -15.06 -27.15
N GLU A 274 6.51 -16.22 -26.48
CA GLU A 274 6.66 -17.55 -27.09
C GLU A 274 5.61 -17.83 -28.19
N ALA A 275 4.41 -17.27 -28.08
CA ALA A 275 3.34 -17.42 -29.07
C ALA A 275 3.56 -16.48 -30.28
N GLU A 276 3.94 -15.22 -30.03
CA GLU A 276 4.27 -14.27 -31.09
C GLU A 276 5.47 -14.74 -31.93
N SER A 277 6.52 -15.24 -31.29
CA SER A 277 7.72 -15.76 -31.98
C SER A 277 7.38 -16.98 -32.85
N ARG A 278 6.57 -17.92 -32.35
CA ARG A 278 6.06 -19.05 -33.15
C ARG A 278 5.23 -18.61 -34.35
N ASN A 279 4.35 -17.63 -34.16
CA ASN A 279 3.53 -17.11 -35.26
C ASN A 279 4.37 -16.40 -36.33
N ARG A 280 5.41 -15.65 -35.93
CA ARG A 280 6.35 -15.01 -36.87
C ARG A 280 7.19 -16.03 -37.65
N ALA A 281 7.63 -17.12 -37.01
CA ALA A 281 8.33 -18.20 -37.69
C ALA A 281 7.43 -18.87 -38.74
N ASN A 282 6.21 -19.25 -38.35
CA ASN A 282 5.24 -19.87 -39.27
C ASN A 282 4.86 -18.95 -40.45
N ALA A 283 4.84 -17.63 -40.25
CA ALA A 283 4.56 -16.66 -41.31
C ALA A 283 5.77 -16.39 -42.23
N ALA A 284 6.99 -16.72 -41.81
CA ALA A 284 8.19 -16.61 -42.64
C ALA A 284 8.39 -17.86 -43.52
N ASP A 285 7.84 -19.00 -43.11
CA ASP A 285 7.90 -20.28 -43.83
C ASP A 285 6.75 -20.48 -44.83
N ALA A 286 5.78 -19.56 -44.88
CA ALA A 286 4.60 -19.58 -45.75
C ALA A 286 4.75 -18.60 -46.93
#